data_AF-A0A7V4XTS8-F1
#
_entry.id   AF-A0A7V4XTS8-F1
#
_cell.length_a   1.000
_cell.length_b   1.000
_cell.length_c   1.000
_cell.angle_alpha   90.00
_cell.angle_beta   90.00
_cell.angle_gamma   90.00
#
_symmetry.space_group_name_H-M   'P 1'
#
loop_
_entity.id
_entity.type
_entity.pdbx_description
1 polymer ?
#
loop_
_entity_poly.entity_id
_entity_poly.type
_entity_poly.pdbx_seq_one_letter_code
_entity_poly.pdbx_strand_id
1 'polypeptide(L)' 'MRAAIKEGPLRRGIDIDAAIDLLYGSLYYRLLLGSDTLDERFVARAFRQFVTGHGTSRLVSMENASDAG' A
#
# COMPACT_ATOMS: atom_id res chain seq x y z
N MET A 1 0.13 -8.75 5.39
CA MET A 1 -0.82 -9.28 4.38
C MET A 1 -1.84 -10.26 4.96
N ARG A 2 -1.48 -11.49 5.35
CA ARG A 2 -2.48 -12.50 5.80
C ARG A 2 -3.31 -12.07 7.02
N ALA A 3 -2.71 -11.40 8.01
CA ALA A 3 -3.43 -10.83 9.15
C ALA A 3 -4.40 -9.70 8.71
N ALA A 4 -3.97 -8.80 7.83
CA ALA A 4 -4.81 -7.74 7.26
C ALA A 4 -5.95 -8.24 6.35
N ILE A 5 -5.84 -9.44 5.78
CA ILE A 5 -6.97 -10.09 5.09
C ILE A 5 -7.94 -10.69 6.12
N LYS A 6 -7.41 -11.31 7.18
CA LYS A 6 -8.18 -11.95 8.25
C LYS A 6 -8.97 -10.94 9.10
N GLU A 7 -8.38 -9.79 9.39
CA GLU A 7 -8.98 -8.73 10.21
C GLU A 7 -9.92 -7.80 9.43
N GLY A 8 -10.05 -8.02 8.12
CA GLY A 8 -10.95 -7.29 7.23
C GLY A 8 -10.46 -5.99 6.59
N PRO A 9 -9.24 -5.44 6.82
CA PRO A 9 -8.88 -4.18 6.17
C PRO A 9 -8.66 -4.28 4.65
N LEU A 10 -8.22 -5.44 4.15
CA LEU A 10 -8.03 -5.67 2.71
C LEU A 10 -9.24 -6.41 2.11
N ARG A 11 -9.55 -6.11 0.84
CA ARG A 11 -10.62 -6.79 0.10
C ARG A 11 -10.42 -8.31 0.13
N ARG A 12 -11.48 -9.07 0.44
CA ARG A 12 -11.47 -10.54 0.32
C ARG A 12 -11.20 -10.93 -1.13
N GLY A 13 -10.24 -11.83 -1.34
CA GLY A 13 -9.82 -12.29 -2.67
C GLY A 13 -8.70 -11.46 -3.31
N ILE A 14 -8.01 -10.61 -2.56
CA ILE A 14 -6.77 -10.01 -3.04
C ILE A 14 -5.75 -11.11 -3.34
N ASP A 15 -5.15 -11.05 -4.52
CA ASP A 15 -4.00 -11.87 -4.87
C ASP A 15 -2.78 -11.36 -4.07
N ILE A 16 -2.27 -12.22 -3.18
CA ILE A 16 -1.18 -11.86 -2.28
C ILE A 16 0.11 -11.65 -3.06
N ASP A 17 0.34 -12.44 -4.11
CA ASP A 17 1.58 -12.37 -4.88
C ASP A 17 1.61 -11.06 -5.69
N ALA A 18 0.48 -10.71 -6.33
CA ALA A 18 0.32 -9.42 -6.97
C ALA A 18 0.45 -8.24 -5.98
N ALA A 19 -0.05 -8.39 -4.75
CA ALA A 19 0.07 -7.35 -3.72
C ALA A 19 1.53 -7.14 -3.26
N ILE A 20 2.32 -8.22 -3.21
CA ILE A 20 3.75 -8.16 -2.92
C ILE A 20 4.48 -7.47 -4.08
N ASP A 21 4.18 -7.85 -5.32
CA ASP A 21 4.79 -7.25 -6.51
C ASP A 21 4.51 -5.75 -6.61
N LEU A 22 3.30 -5.30 -6.29
CA LEU A 22 2.95 -3.88 -6.31
C LEU A 22 3.69 -3.07 -5.24
N LEU A 23 3.81 -3.61 -4.03
CA LEU A 23 4.51 -2.92 -2.93
C LEU A 23 6.02 -2.93 -3.17
N TYR A 24 6.61 -4.10 -3.37
CA TYR A 24 8.06 -4.25 -3.46
C TYR A 24 8.62 -3.93 -4.85
N GLY A 25 7.85 -4.10 -5.92
CA GLY A 25 8.28 -3.75 -7.27
C GLY A 25 8.59 -2.26 -7.40
N SER A 26 7.79 -1.39 -6.79
CA SER A 26 8.06 0.06 -6.77
C SER A 26 9.34 0.43 -6.00
N LEU A 27 9.64 -0.29 -4.92
CA LEU A 27 10.85 -0.12 -4.13
C LEU A 27 12.08 -0.60 -4.91
N TYR A 28 12.01 -1.79 -5.50
CA TYR A 28 13.10 -2.36 -6.28
C TYR A 28 13.38 -1.57 -7.56
N TYR A 29 12.33 -1.09 -8.24
CA TYR A 29 12.49 -0.20 -9.39
C TYR A 29 13.35 1.01 -9.02
N ARG A 30 13.03 1.67 -7.91
CA ARG A 30 13.70 2.89 -7.46
C ARG A 30 15.11 2.62 -6.93
N LEU A 31 15.30 1.51 -6.23
CA LEU A 31 16.60 1.07 -5.70
C LEU A 31 17.57 0.67 -6.82
N LEU A 32 17.11 -0.09 -7.82
CA LEU A 32 17.97 -0.69 -8.84
C LEU A 32 18.27 0.28 -9.99
N LEU A 33 17.28 1.09 -10.39
CA LEU A 33 17.43 2.01 -11.52
C LEU A 33 17.87 3.41 -11.09
N GLY A 34 17.92 3.68 -9.77
CA GLY A 34 18.32 4.98 -9.23
C GLY A 34 17.41 6.12 -9.71
N SER A 35 16.15 5.82 -10.03
CA SER A 35 15.27 6.77 -10.72
C SER A 35 14.97 8.01 -9.88
N ASP A 36 15.01 7.92 -8.55
CA ASP A 36 14.85 9.00 -7.57
C ASP A 36 15.11 8.48 -6.12
N THR A 37 15.11 9.33 -5.10
CA THR A 37 15.40 9.00 -3.68
C THR A 37 14.39 8.04 -3.09
N LEU A 38 14.86 6.97 -2.44
CA LEU A 38 14.01 6.06 -1.65
C LEU A 38 13.96 6.55 -0.19
N ASP A 39 12.95 7.35 0.14
CA ASP A 39 12.75 7.92 1.48
C ASP A 39 11.43 7.43 2.11
N GLU A 40 11.24 7.74 3.40
CA GLU A 40 10.04 7.38 4.14
C GLU A 40 8.77 7.97 3.53
N ARG A 41 8.86 9.18 2.97
CA ARG A 41 7.74 9.84 2.28
C ARG A 41 7.30 9.04 1.05
N PHE A 42 8.23 8.51 0.27
CA PHE A 42 7.93 7.64 -0.86
C PHE A 42 7.25 6.35 -0.40
N VAL A 43 7.82 5.68 0.61
CA VAL A 43 7.26 4.42 1.14
C VAL A 43 5.83 4.64 1.64
N ALA A 44 5.58 5.70 2.40
CA ALA A 44 4.25 6.05 2.91
C ALA A 44 3.25 6.30 1.77
N ARG A 45 3.64 7.03 0.72
CA ARG A 45 2.77 7.27 -0.45
C ARG A 45 2.48 5.99 -1.23
N ALA A 46 3.48 5.15 -1.46
CA ALA A 46 3.30 3.88 -2.17
C ALA A 46 2.34 2.97 -1.39
N PHE A 47 2.51 2.89 -0.07
CA PHE A 47 1.61 2.15 0.81
C PHE A 47 0.18 2.71 0.80
N ARG A 48 0.01 4.02 0.95
CA ARG A 48 -1.30 4.70 0.89
C ARG A 48 -2.01 4.44 -0.43
N GLN A 49 -1.29 4.53 -1.55
CA GLN A 49 -1.85 4.28 -2.87
C GLN A 49 -2.29 2.83 -3.02
N PHE A 50 -1.49 1.88 -2.52
CA PHE A 50 -1.87 0.47 -2.46
C PHE A 50 -3.14 0.26 -1.64
N VAL A 51 -3.22 0.80 -0.42
CA VAL A 51 -4.38 0.68 0.47
C VAL A 51 -5.60 1.36 -0.11
N THR A 52 -5.46 2.50 -0.77
CA THR A 52 -6.60 3.20 -1.39
C THR A 52 -7.18 2.41 -2.56
N GLY A 53 -6.33 1.76 -3.36
CA GLY A 53 -6.76 0.93 -4.49
C GLY A 53 -7.34 -0.44 -4.09
N HIS A 54 -6.96 -0.98 -2.93
CA HIS A 54 -7.23 -2.38 -2.56
C HIS A 54 -7.91 -2.56 -1.18
N GLY A 55 -8.04 -1.47 -0.42
CA GLY A 55 -8.73 -1.42 0.85
C GLY A 55 -10.23 -1.50 0.67
N THR A 56 -10.92 -1.94 1.72
CA THR A 56 -12.39 -1.86 1.76
C THR A 56 -12.82 -0.40 1.94
N SER A 57 -14.04 -0.04 1.53
CA SER A 57 -14.60 1.32 1.65
C SER A 57 -14.55 1.90 3.07
N ARG A 58 -14.31 1.07 4.10
CA ARG A 58 -14.17 1.48 5.51
C ARG A 58 -12.76 2.00 5.84
N LEU A 59 -11.69 1.47 5.25
CA LEU A 59 -10.33 1.96 5.53
C LEU A 59 -9.99 3.23 4.79
N VAL A 60 -10.45 3.35 3.55
CA VAL A 60 -10.26 4.59 2.77
C VAL A 60 -10.82 5.79 3.55
N SER A 61 -11.97 5.62 4.23
CA SER A 61 -12.57 6.66 5.07
C SER A 61 -11.80 6.95 6.37
N MET A 62 -11.17 5.95 7.00
CA MET A 62 -10.36 6.15 8.22
C MET A 62 -9.02 6.83 7.92
N GLU A 63 -8.39 6.48 6.79
CA GLU A 63 -7.13 7.10 6.38
C GLU A 63 -7.32 8.54 5.94
N ASN A 64 -8.40 8.85 5.20
CA ASN A 64 -8.75 10.22 4.84
C ASN A 64 -9.07 11.11 6.05
N ALA A 65 -9.55 10.52 7.15
CA ALA A 65 -9.80 11.25 8.40
C ALA A 65 -8.53 11.51 9.21
N SER A 66 -7.49 10.68 9.07
CA SER A 66 -6.20 10.84 9.78
C SER A 66 -5.28 11.87 9.12
N ASP A 67 -5.45 12.15 7.83
CA ASP A 67 -4.68 13.16 7.08
C ASP A 67 -5.27 14.58 7.22
N ALA A 68 -6.48 14.72 7.79
CA ALA A 68 -7.17 15.99 7.98
C ALA A 68 -6.86 16.68 9.33
N GLY A 69 -5.91 16.14 10.10
CA GLY A 69 -5.48 16.63 11.41
C GLY A 69 -4.06 17.19 11.41
#